data_AF-A0A382D4W5-F1
#
_entry.id   AF-A0A382D4W5-F1
#
_cell.length_a   1.000
_cell.length_b   1.000
_cell.length_c   1.000
_cell.angle_alpha   90.00
_cell.angle_beta   90.00
_cell.angle_gamma   90.00
#
_symmetry.space_group_name_H-M   'P 1'
#
loop_
_entity.id
_entity.type
_entity.pdbx_description
1 polymer ?
#
loop_
_entity_poly.entity_id
_entity_poly.type
_entity_poly.pdbx_seq_one_letter_code
_entity_poly.pdbx_strand_id
1 'polypeptide(L)'
;VEQALAKRRSSRTFSERTVQLDEVGQLLWAAQGITGHFDKRTAPSAGALHQMMLTVVAAGVDGLSAGLYRYHAESHDLALLSDGDHREQLRSAANQQEAIGLSTASMAAFDDEQIAAAAHLDAGHHALYVMPAGYA
;
A
#
# COMPACT_ATOMS: atom_id res chain seq x y z
N VAL A 1 6.49 0.96 21.84
CA VAL A 1 5.59 1.20 20.68
C VAL A 1 4.83 2.52 20.84
N GLU A 2 4.22 2.73 22.01
CA GLU A 2 3.66 3.97 22.60
C GLU A 2 4.11 5.30 21.96
N GLN A 3 5.42 5.58 21.89
CA GLN A 3 5.92 6.86 21.34
C GLN A 3 5.56 7.06 19.86
N ALA A 4 5.60 6.00 19.05
CA ALA A 4 5.23 6.07 17.64
C ALA A 4 3.72 6.34 17.49
N LEU A 5 2.89 5.66 18.29
CA LEU A 5 1.44 5.87 18.33
C LEU A 5 1.08 7.31 18.76
N ALA A 6 1.75 7.84 19.80
CA ALA A 6 1.52 9.20 20.29
C ALA A 6 1.96 10.28 19.27
N LYS A 7 3.07 10.05 18.57
CA LYS A 7 3.61 10.98 17.54
C LYS A 7 2.90 10.87 16.19
N ARG A 8 2.22 9.75 15.88
CA ARG A 8 1.56 9.51 14.59
C ARG A 8 0.63 10.66 14.21
N ARG A 9 0.86 11.26 13.05
CA ARG A 9 -0.04 12.21 12.37
C ARG A 9 -0.20 11.76 10.92
N SER A 10 -1.27 12.18 10.27
CA SER A 10 -1.45 11.97 8.83
C SER A 10 -0.79 13.14 8.10
N SER A 11 0.31 12.90 7.38
CA SER A 11 0.87 13.90 6.47
C SER A 11 0.08 13.93 5.16
N ARG A 12 0.10 15.08 4.49
CA ARG A 12 -0.41 15.32 3.13
C ARG A 12 0.61 16.05 2.26
N THR A 13 1.80 16.26 2.80
CA THR A 13 2.93 16.93 2.17
C THR A 13 4.13 16.01 2.37
N PHE A 14 4.84 15.79 1.29
CA PHE A 14 6.00 14.93 1.22
C PHE A 14 7.08 15.64 0.40
N SER A 15 8.33 15.38 0.73
CA SER A 15 9.49 15.73 -0.08
C SER A 15 9.57 14.86 -1.34
N GLU A 16 10.30 15.33 -2.35
CA GLU A 16 10.66 14.57 -3.57
C GLU A 16 11.63 13.40 -3.30
N ARG A 17 11.87 13.04 -2.04
CA ARG A 17 12.82 11.99 -1.67
C ARG A 17 12.23 10.60 -1.98
N THR A 18 13.04 9.78 -2.63
CA THR A 18 12.78 8.36 -2.84
C THR A 18 12.75 7.58 -1.53
N VAL A 19 12.02 6.46 -1.51
CA VAL A 19 11.82 5.57 -0.36
C VAL A 19 12.41 4.23 -0.76
N GLN A 20 13.20 3.63 0.11
CA GLN A 20 13.88 2.38 -0.24
C GLN A 20 12.90 1.20 -0.22
N LEU A 21 13.13 0.19 -1.07
CA LEU A 21 12.29 -1.01 -1.13
C LEU A 21 12.22 -1.78 0.22
N ASP A 22 13.28 -1.75 1.03
CA ASP A 22 13.27 -2.36 2.37
C ASP A 22 12.39 -1.57 3.37
N GLU A 23 12.30 -0.24 3.23
CA GLU A 23 11.34 0.57 4.00
C GLU A 23 9.89 0.25 3.59
N VAL A 24 9.62 0.07 2.30
CA VAL A 24 8.30 -0.38 1.80
C VAL A 24 7.99 -1.79 2.34
N GLY A 25 8.95 -2.71 2.29
CA GLY A 25 8.84 -4.05 2.87
C GLY A 25 8.54 -4.00 4.36
N GLN A 26 9.21 -3.14 5.13
CA GLN A 26 8.99 -2.97 6.56
C GLN A 26 7.57 -2.45 6.87
N LEU A 27 7.00 -1.56 6.04
CA LEU A 27 5.62 -1.09 6.16
C LEU A 27 4.61 -2.18 5.79
N LEU A 28 4.86 -2.94 4.72
CA LEU A 28 4.01 -4.07 4.31
C LEU A 28 4.00 -5.19 5.35
N TRP A 29 5.16 -5.52 5.93
CA TRP A 29 5.26 -6.45 7.04
C TRP A 29 4.55 -5.92 8.28
N ALA A 30 4.70 -4.63 8.62
CA ALA A 30 3.97 -4.05 9.74
C ALA A 30 2.43 -4.10 9.53
N ALA A 31 1.96 -3.98 8.29
CA ALA A 31 0.54 -3.97 7.95
C ALA A 31 -0.12 -5.37 7.85
N GLN A 32 0.54 -6.37 7.23
CA GLN A 32 0.01 -7.74 7.04
C GLN A 32 1.08 -8.85 7.09
N GLY A 33 2.29 -8.60 7.61
CA GLY A 33 3.35 -9.61 7.69
C GLY A 33 3.03 -10.77 8.64
N ILE A 34 3.52 -11.97 8.35
CA ILE A 34 3.40 -13.14 9.24
C ILE A 34 4.31 -12.95 10.46
N THR A 35 3.78 -13.29 11.65
CA THR A 35 4.42 -13.10 12.96
C THR A 35 4.52 -14.37 13.81
N GLY A 36 3.89 -15.48 13.39
CA GLY A 36 3.93 -16.74 14.12
C GLY A 36 3.10 -17.85 13.49
N HIS A 37 3.11 -19.00 14.16
CA HIS A 37 2.43 -20.24 13.75
C HIS A 37 0.96 -20.03 13.35
N PHE A 38 0.53 -20.78 12.32
CA PHE A 38 -0.80 -20.68 11.68
C PHE A 38 -1.04 -19.31 11.01
N ASP A 39 -0.04 -18.82 10.28
CA ASP A 39 -0.08 -17.62 9.42
C ASP A 39 -0.63 -16.35 10.09
N LYS A 40 -0.43 -16.24 11.41
CA LYS A 40 -0.86 -15.09 12.21
C LYS A 40 -0.18 -13.82 11.71
N ARG A 41 -0.98 -12.90 11.16
CA ARG A 41 -0.50 -11.60 10.66
C ARG A 41 -0.28 -10.61 11.80
N THR A 42 0.46 -9.52 11.54
CA THR A 42 0.60 -8.37 12.45
C THR A 42 -0.74 -7.73 12.80
N ALA A 43 -1.69 -7.71 11.86
CA ALA A 43 -3.07 -7.27 12.10
C ALA A 43 -3.97 -8.45 12.52
N PRO A 44 -4.85 -8.27 13.53
CA PRO A 44 -5.84 -9.26 13.90
C PRO A 44 -6.93 -9.37 12.82
N SER A 45 -7.48 -10.58 12.65
CA SER A 45 -8.60 -10.86 11.74
C SER A 45 -9.56 -11.86 12.40
N ALA A 46 -10.87 -11.62 12.28
CA ALA A 46 -11.88 -12.53 12.81
C ALA A 46 -11.80 -13.89 12.10
N GLY A 47 -11.71 -14.97 12.87
CA GLY A 47 -11.61 -16.34 12.33
C GLY A 47 -10.34 -16.65 11.54
N ALA A 48 -9.31 -15.80 11.59
CA ALA A 48 -8.08 -15.93 10.77
C ALA A 48 -8.36 -16.07 9.26
N LEU A 49 -9.37 -15.35 8.75
CA LEU A 49 -9.78 -15.42 7.35
C LEU A 49 -8.87 -14.61 6.40
N HIS A 50 -8.03 -13.72 6.94
CA HIS A 50 -6.98 -12.98 6.21
C HIS A 50 -7.43 -12.30 4.89
N GLN A 51 -8.68 -11.84 4.85
CA GLN A 51 -9.34 -11.30 3.65
C GLN A 51 -8.75 -9.97 3.14
N MET A 52 -7.87 -9.32 3.90
CA MET A 52 -7.34 -8.00 3.53
C MET A 52 -6.10 -8.14 2.65
N MET A 53 -6.26 -7.81 1.37
CA MET A 53 -5.17 -7.78 0.39
C MET A 53 -4.44 -6.43 0.45
N LEU A 54 -3.10 -6.44 0.32
CA LEU A 54 -2.31 -5.22 0.18
C LEU A 54 -1.77 -5.11 -1.23
N THR A 55 -1.92 -3.92 -1.81
CA THR A 55 -1.38 -3.56 -3.11
C THR A 55 -0.63 -2.23 -3.00
N VAL A 56 0.43 -2.07 -3.80
CA VAL A 56 1.31 -0.90 -3.79
C VAL A 56 1.34 -0.28 -5.18
N VAL A 57 1.08 1.02 -5.26
CA VAL A 57 1.43 1.85 -6.41
C VAL A 57 2.81 2.45 -6.11
N ALA A 58 3.83 1.95 -6.79
CA ALA A 58 5.20 2.44 -6.70
C ALA A 58 5.47 3.41 -7.85
N ALA A 59 6.09 4.56 -7.56
CA ALA A 59 6.47 5.55 -8.57
C ALA A 59 7.82 6.26 -8.30
N GLY A 60 8.41 6.06 -7.12
CA GLY A 60 9.75 6.54 -6.75
C GLY A 60 10.43 5.65 -5.72
N VAL A 61 10.13 4.35 -5.73
CA VAL A 61 10.71 3.40 -4.77
C VAL A 61 12.10 2.97 -5.26
N ASP A 62 13.14 3.29 -4.50
CA ASP A 62 14.50 2.91 -4.87
C ASP A 62 14.66 1.38 -4.72
N GLY A 63 14.95 0.72 -5.84
CA GLY A 63 15.00 -0.73 -5.96
C GLY A 63 13.74 -1.39 -6.55
N LEU A 64 12.70 -0.61 -6.90
CA LEU A 64 11.46 -1.13 -7.51
C LEU A 64 10.99 -0.21 -8.64
N SER A 65 10.80 -0.77 -9.84
CA SER A 65 10.27 -0.02 -10.99
C SER A 65 8.91 0.59 -10.69
N ALA A 66 8.56 1.67 -11.41
CA ALA A 66 7.20 2.21 -11.35
C ALA A 66 6.20 1.15 -11.83
N GLY A 67 5.16 0.91 -11.04
CA GLY A 67 4.19 -0.14 -11.28
C GLY A 67 3.20 -0.32 -10.14
N LEU A 68 2.23 -1.18 -10.39
CA LEU A 68 1.28 -1.70 -9.43
C LEU A 68 1.68 -3.11 -9.02
N TYR A 69 1.75 -3.36 -7.71
CA TYR A 69 2.23 -4.62 -7.15
C TYR A 69 1.33 -5.19 -6.06
N ARG A 70 1.03 -6.49 -6.10
CA ARG A 70 0.37 -7.22 -5.02
C ARG A 70 1.42 -7.72 -4.02
N TYR A 71 1.19 -7.52 -2.73
CA TYR A 71 2.05 -8.04 -1.68
C TYR A 71 1.63 -9.46 -1.26
N HIS A 72 2.57 -10.39 -1.33
CA HIS A 72 2.42 -11.76 -0.81
C HIS A 72 3.14 -11.86 0.53
N ALA A 73 2.38 -12.01 1.61
CA ALA A 73 2.90 -12.01 2.97
C ALA A 73 3.49 -13.38 3.39
N GLU A 74 3.27 -14.43 2.61
CA GLU A 74 3.82 -15.78 2.75
C GLU A 74 5.30 -15.82 2.34
N SER A 75 5.63 -15.23 1.19
CA SER A 75 6.98 -15.11 0.62
C SER A 75 7.67 -13.79 0.96
N HIS A 76 6.90 -12.80 1.47
CA HIS A 76 7.34 -11.42 1.70
C HIS A 76 7.87 -10.74 0.42
N ASP A 77 7.11 -10.87 -0.68
CA ASP A 77 7.46 -10.30 -1.98
C ASP A 77 6.34 -9.43 -2.61
N LEU A 78 6.66 -8.84 -3.76
CA LEU A 78 5.77 -8.00 -4.55
C LEU A 78 5.63 -8.58 -5.96
N ALA A 79 4.45 -9.10 -6.29
CA ALA A 79 4.11 -9.55 -7.63
C ALA A 79 3.61 -8.37 -8.48
N LEU A 80 4.27 -8.11 -9.61
CA LEU A 80 3.85 -7.07 -10.57
C LEU A 80 2.48 -7.44 -11.18
N LEU A 81 1.54 -6.51 -11.13
CA LEU A 81 0.21 -6.61 -11.73
C LEU A 81 0.10 -5.79 -13.02
N SER A 82 0.67 -4.58 -13.01
CA SER A 82 0.70 -3.67 -14.16
C SER A 82 1.91 -2.76 -14.06
N ASP A 83 2.63 -2.54 -15.15
CA ASP A 83 3.81 -1.67 -15.22
C ASP A 83 3.45 -0.20 -15.46
N GLY A 84 4.40 0.70 -15.15
CA GLY A 84 4.24 2.14 -15.37
C GLY A 84 3.76 2.92 -14.15
N ASP A 85 3.69 4.25 -14.30
CA ASP A 85 3.28 5.14 -13.21
C ASP A 85 1.74 5.22 -13.12
N HIS A 86 1.16 4.53 -12.13
CA HIS A 86 -0.29 4.47 -11.89
C HIS A 86 -0.81 5.59 -10.96
N ARG A 87 -0.01 6.63 -10.72
CA ARG A 87 -0.35 7.70 -9.80
C ARG A 87 -1.59 8.50 -10.21
N GLU A 88 -1.73 8.86 -11.48
CA GLU A 88 -2.86 9.68 -11.93
C GLU A 88 -4.20 8.94 -11.80
N GLN A 89 -4.19 7.64 -12.13
CA GLN A 89 -5.32 6.73 -12.04
C GLN A 89 -5.77 6.58 -10.58
N LEU A 90 -4.83 6.37 -9.65
CA LEU A 90 -5.10 6.33 -8.21
C LEU A 90 -5.67 7.65 -7.66
N ARG A 91 -5.14 8.80 -8.11
CA ARG A 91 -5.66 10.15 -7.76
C ARG A 91 -7.11 10.33 -8.20
N SER A 92 -7.41 9.93 -9.43
CA SER A 92 -8.74 10.10 -10.03
C SER A 92 -9.79 9.27 -9.29
N ALA A 93 -9.51 7.99 -9.06
CA ALA A 93 -10.46 7.06 -8.46
C ALA A 93 -10.67 7.28 -6.94
N ALA A 94 -9.73 7.94 -6.25
CA ALA A 94 -9.87 8.30 -4.83
C ALA A 94 -10.68 9.62 -4.59
N ASN A 95 -11.65 9.93 -5.46
CA ASN A 95 -12.59 11.05 -5.35
C ASN A 95 -11.96 12.43 -5.11
N GLN A 96 -10.86 12.74 -5.80
CA GLN A 96 -10.15 14.03 -5.71
C GLN A 96 -9.89 14.53 -4.28
N GLN A 97 -9.51 13.63 -3.36
CA GLN A 97 -8.89 14.13 -2.12
C GLN A 97 -7.58 14.85 -2.50
N GLU A 98 -7.59 16.19 -2.43
CA GLU A 98 -6.42 17.06 -2.68
C GLU A 98 -5.18 16.65 -1.85
N ALA A 99 -5.43 15.91 -0.77
CA ALA A 99 -4.45 15.24 0.08
C ALA A 99 -3.51 14.26 -0.64
N ILE A 100 -3.87 13.74 -1.81
CA ILE A 100 -3.05 12.76 -2.54
C ILE A 100 -2.02 13.47 -3.44
N GLY A 101 -1.18 14.30 -2.82
CA GLY A 101 0.12 14.71 -3.34
C GLY A 101 1.05 13.50 -3.38
N LEU A 102 0.85 12.63 -4.38
CA LEU A 102 1.45 11.31 -4.48
C LEU A 102 2.98 11.32 -4.43
N SER A 103 3.48 11.12 -3.22
CA SER A 103 4.83 10.67 -2.95
C SER A 103 5.08 9.33 -3.64
N THR A 104 6.31 9.20 -4.12
CA THR A 104 7.18 8.02 -3.97
C THR A 104 6.54 6.63 -3.92
N ALA A 105 5.81 6.30 -2.85
CA ALA A 105 5.03 5.07 -2.73
C ALA A 105 3.63 5.39 -2.21
N SER A 106 2.60 4.73 -2.74
CA SER A 106 1.26 4.73 -2.16
C SER A 106 0.80 3.30 -1.92
N MET A 107 0.53 3.00 -0.65
CA MET A 107 0.02 1.71 -0.21
C MET A 107 -1.50 1.78 -0.15
N ALA A 108 -2.18 0.73 -0.62
CA ALA A 108 -3.62 0.65 -0.51
C ALA A 108 -4.07 -0.78 -0.22
N ALA A 109 -5.02 -0.89 0.70
CA ALA A 109 -5.99 -1.97 0.68
C ALA A 109 -7.05 -1.60 -0.37
N PHE A 110 -6.64 -1.69 -1.63
CA PHE A 110 -7.56 -1.59 -2.75
C PHE A 110 -8.51 -2.71 -2.67
N ASP A 111 -9.70 -2.38 -3.14
CA ASP A 111 -10.61 -3.41 -3.46
C ASP A 111 -11.64 -2.75 -4.46
N ASP A 112 -12.13 -1.52 -4.22
CA ASP A 112 -13.17 -0.71 -4.95
C ASP A 112 -13.22 -0.73 -6.49
N GLU A 113 -14.40 -0.55 -7.11
CA GLU A 113 -14.61 -0.68 -8.57
C GLU A 113 -13.88 0.37 -9.43
N GLN A 114 -13.85 1.65 -9.03
CA GLN A 114 -13.10 2.67 -9.80
C GLN A 114 -11.59 2.53 -9.57
N ILE A 115 -11.17 2.23 -8.33
CA ILE A 115 -9.74 2.09 -8.02
C ILE A 115 -9.19 0.76 -8.56
N ALA A 116 -9.96 -0.32 -8.57
CA ALA A 116 -9.60 -1.60 -9.16
C ALA A 116 -9.53 -1.50 -10.69
N ALA A 117 -10.48 -0.81 -11.34
CA ALA A 117 -10.38 -0.52 -12.77
C ALA A 117 -9.15 0.33 -13.11
N ALA A 118 -8.87 1.37 -12.31
CA ALA A 118 -7.65 2.19 -12.37
C ALA A 118 -6.36 1.40 -12.11
N ALA A 119 -6.46 0.27 -11.41
CA ALA A 119 -5.37 -0.62 -11.03
C ALA A 119 -5.40 -1.97 -11.77
N HIS A 120 -6.17 -2.13 -12.86
CA HIS A 120 -6.26 -3.39 -13.61
C HIS A 120 -6.52 -4.66 -12.76
N LEU A 121 -7.22 -4.51 -11.63
CA LEU A 121 -7.56 -5.59 -10.69
C LEU A 121 -8.95 -6.17 -11.00
N ASP A 122 -9.13 -7.48 -10.80
CA ASP A 122 -10.38 -8.18 -11.09
C ASP A 122 -11.59 -7.57 -10.36
N ALA A 123 -12.69 -7.41 -11.09
CA ALA A 123 -13.95 -6.91 -10.56
C ALA A 123 -14.51 -7.86 -9.48
N GLY A 124 -14.61 -7.37 -8.24
CA GLY A 124 -15.10 -8.16 -7.10
C GLY A 124 -14.59 -7.73 -5.72
N HIS A 125 -14.08 -6.51 -5.60
CA HIS A 125 -13.34 -6.02 -4.44
C HIS A 125 -13.92 -4.60 -4.02
N HIS A 126 -13.91 -4.16 -2.73
CA HIS A 126 -14.40 -2.85 -2.11
C HIS A 126 -13.45 -2.03 -1.14
N ALA A 127 -12.85 -0.90 -1.55
CA ALA A 127 -11.54 -0.44 -1.00
C ALA A 127 -11.60 0.08 0.44
N LEU A 128 -10.74 -0.48 1.29
CA LEU A 128 -10.77 -0.23 2.73
C LEU A 128 -9.93 0.98 3.15
N TYR A 129 -8.75 1.18 2.55
CA TYR A 129 -7.86 2.28 2.93
C TYR A 129 -6.79 2.58 1.86
N VAL A 130 -6.47 3.86 1.65
CA VAL A 130 -5.34 4.34 0.84
C VAL A 130 -4.45 5.21 1.72
N MET A 131 -3.14 4.97 1.67
CA MET A 131 -2.11 5.67 2.45
C MET A 131 -0.91 6.04 1.57
N PRO A 132 -0.67 7.34 1.33
CA PRO A 132 0.62 7.77 0.77
C PRO A 132 1.74 7.55 1.81
N ALA A 133 2.88 7.05 1.34
CA ALA A 133 4.08 6.82 2.12
C ALA A 133 5.26 7.59 1.49
N GLY A 134 6.02 8.27 2.33
CA GLY A 134 7.09 9.17 1.90
C GLY A 134 7.70 9.93 3.07
N TYR A 135 8.83 10.57 2.82
CA TYR A 135 9.47 11.47 3.78
C TYR A 135 8.80 12.84 3.76
N ALA A 136 8.45 13.36 4.93
CA ALA A 136 7.91 14.72 5.12
C ALA A 136 9.03 15.75 5.34
#